data_AF-A0A528IMU3-F1
#
_entry.id   AF-A0A528IMU3-F1
#
_cell.length_a   1.000
_cell.length_b   1.000
_cell.length_c   1.000
_cell.angle_alpha   90.00
_cell.angle_beta   90.00
_cell.angle_gamma   90.00
#
_symmetry.space_group_name_H-M   'P 1'
#
loop_
_entity.id
_entity.type
_entity.pdbx_description
1 polymer ?
#
loop_
_entity_poly.entity_id
_entity_poly.type
_entity_poly.pdbx_seq_one_letter_code
_entity_poly.pdbx_strand_id
1 'polypeptide(L)' 'MASRSRGVPIEQIRQAELKMYSMRRLVSVQEIASMILYLCSPHGRIISGQSIAIDGQTISTEY' A
#
# COMPACT_ATOMS: atom_id res chain seq x y z
N MET A 1 -7.60 1.35 -14.55
CA MET A 1 -7.58 0.47 -15.74
C MET A 1 -8.34 -0.86 -15.57
N ALA A 2 -8.86 -1.22 -14.39
CA ALA A 2 -9.59 -2.50 -14.19
C ALA A 2 -11.13 -2.44 -14.40
N SER A 3 -11.72 -1.24 -14.52
CA SER A 3 -13.18 -1.08 -14.53
C SER A 3 -13.85 -1.47 -15.85
N ARG A 4 -13.11 -1.46 -16.98
CA ARG A 4 -13.69 -1.72 -18.30
C ARG A 4 -13.86 -3.21 -18.63
N SER A 5 -13.29 -4.14 -17.85
CA SER A 5 -13.28 -5.57 -18.19
C SER A 5 -14.17 -6.46 -17.32
N ARG A 6 -14.69 -6.00 -16.17
CA ARG A 6 -15.41 -6.85 -15.20
C ARG A 6 -16.92 -6.60 -15.03
N GLY A 7 -17.50 -5.58 -15.68
CA GLY A 7 -18.95 -5.32 -15.62
C GLY A 7 -19.52 -4.98 -14.23
N VAL A 8 -18.68 -4.83 -13.20
CA VAL A 8 -19.07 -4.50 -11.82
C VAL A 8 -18.93 -3.01 -11.52
N PRO A 9 -19.80 -2.45 -10.65
CA PRO A 9 -19.69 -1.06 -10.20
C PRO A 9 -18.34 -0.75 -9.55
N ILE A 10 -17.82 0.46 -9.80
CA ILE A 10 -16.51 0.90 -9.28
C ILE A 10 -16.40 0.80 -7.76
N GLU A 11 -17.49 1.03 -7.04
CA GLU A 11 -17.50 0.95 -5.58
C GLU A 11 -17.31 -0.48 -5.09
N GLN A 12 -17.89 -1.47 -5.79
CA GLN A 12 -17.68 -2.88 -5.45
C GLN A 12 -16.23 -3.30 -5.69
N ILE A 13 -15.60 -2.80 -6.76
CA ILE A 13 -14.17 -3.02 -7.02
C ILE A 13 -13.34 -2.42 -5.88
N ARG A 14 -13.64 -1.18 -5.47
CA ARG A 14 -12.94 -0.50 -4.38
C ARG A 14 -13.05 -1.28 -3.07
N GLN A 15 -14.25 -1.73 -2.71
CA GLN A 15 -14.46 -2.53 -1.49
C GLN A 15 -13.72 -3.87 -1.55
N ALA A 16 -13.66 -4.51 -2.72
CA ALA A 16 -12.88 -5.74 -2.90
C ALA A 16 -11.37 -5.50 -2.75
N GLU A 17 -10.85 -4.42 -3.35
CA GLU A 17 -9.44 -4.01 -3.22
C GLU A 17 -9.08 -3.71 -1.76
N LEU A 18 -9.94 -3.00 -1.03
CA LEU A 18 -9.73 -2.74 0.40
C LEU A 18 -9.61 -4.02 1.23
N LYS A 19 -10.21 -5.15 0.78
CA LYS A 19 -10.06 -6.42 1.48
C LYS A 19 -8.69 -7.07 1.32
N MET A 20 -7.93 -6.67 0.30
CA MET A 20 -6.57 -7.16 0.05
C MET A 20 -5.52 -6.48 0.93
N TYR A 21 -5.89 -5.46 1.70
CA TYR A 21 -4.99 -4.78 2.63
C TYR A 21 -5.46 -5.04 4.05
N SER A 22 -4.56 -5.45 4.94
CA SER A 22 -4.91 -5.64 6.36
C SER A 22 -5.44 -4.35 6.99
N MET A 23 -4.91 -3.21 6.57
CA MET A 23 -5.33 -1.89 7.06
C MET A 23 -6.70 -1.44 6.52
N ARG A 24 -7.31 -2.18 5.58
CA ARG A 24 -8.60 -1.86 4.94
C ARG A 24 -8.67 -0.45 4.33
N ARG A 25 -7.52 0.11 3.98
CA ARG A 25 -7.37 1.41 3.32
C ARG A 25 -6.11 1.42 2.46
N LEU A 26 -6.08 2.34 1.53
CA LEU A 26 -4.86 2.67 0.80
C LEU A 26 -3.93 3.50 1.68
N VAL A 27 -2.62 3.30 1.47
CA VAL A 27 -1.59 4.19 2.02
C VAL A 27 -1.70 5.57 1.37
N SER A 28 -1.46 6.61 2.17
CA SER A 28 -1.42 7.99 1.69
C SER A 28 -0.03 8.40 1.21
N VAL A 29 0.03 9.42 0.36
CA VAL A 29 1.31 9.99 -0.11
C VAL A 29 2.13 10.54 1.07
N GLN A 30 1.46 11.08 2.08
CA GLN A 30 2.09 11.65 3.28
C GLN A 30 2.76 10.56 4.12
N GLU A 31 2.18 9.37 4.21
CA GLU A 31 2.79 8.24 4.93
C GLU A 31 4.06 7.75 4.22
N ILE A 32 4.04 7.68 2.88
CA ILE A 32 5.22 7.36 2.09
C ILE A 32 6.30 8.43 2.30
N ALA A 33 5.94 9.72 2.19
CA ALA A 33 6.87 10.82 2.39
C ALA A 33 7.48 10.81 3.81
N SER A 34 6.68 10.47 4.82
CA SER A 34 7.16 10.38 6.21
C SER A 34 8.20 9.28 6.39
N MET A 35 7.99 8.12 5.75
CA MET A 35 8.99 7.04 5.78
C MET A 35 10.28 7.46 5.08
N ILE A 36 10.18 8.13 3.92
CA ILE A 36 11.35 8.65 3.20
C ILE A 36 12.12 9.63 4.09
N LEU A 37 11.43 10.59 4.72
CA LEU A 37 12.04 11.55 5.62
C LEU A 37 12.75 10.86 6.80
N TYR A 38 12.13 9.83 7.38
CA TYR A 38 12.76 9.04 8.46
C TYR A 38 14.06 8.38 7.99
N LEU A 39 14.03 7.67 6.85
CA LEU A 39 15.20 6.98 6.29
C LEU A 39 16.34 7.93 5.92
N CYS A 40 16.02 9.13 5.43
CA CYS A 40 17.01 10.16 5.11
C CYS A 40 17.49 10.96 6.33
N SER A 41 16.86 10.80 7.50
CA SER A 41 17.26 11.47 8.74
C SER A 41 18.44 10.76 9.44
N PRO A 42 19.07 11.38 10.45
CA PRO A 42 20.08 10.70 11.27
C PRO A 42 19.60 9.40 11.93
N HIS A 43 18.29 9.21 12.12
CA HIS A 43 17.71 8.01 12.71
C HIS A 43 17.75 6.81 11.75
N GLY A 44 17.70 7.06 10.44
CA GLY A 44 17.78 6.03 9.41
C GLY A 44 19.21 5.57 9.09
N ARG A 45 20.25 6.19 9.68
CA ARG A 45 21.65 6.05 9.24
C ARG A 45 22.22 4.63 9.19
N ILE A 46 21.63 3.69 9.95
CA ILE A 46 22.08 2.29 9.99
C ILE A 46 21.27 1.36 9.08
N ILE A 47 20.18 1.87 8.47
CA ILE A 47 19.27 1.10 7.64
C ILE A 47 19.72 1.26 6.19
N SER A 48 20.45 0.25 5.69
CA SER A 48 20.99 0.25 4.33
C SER A 48 20.83 -1.13 3.69
N GLY A 49 20.75 -1.17 2.36
CA GLY A 49 20.59 -2.38 1.56
C GLY A 49 19.25 -3.11 1.71
N GLN A 50 18.29 -2.51 2.43
CA GLN A 50 16.97 -3.11 2.65
C GLN A 50 15.95 -2.58 1.63
N SER A 51 15.09 -3.49 1.16
CA SER A 51 13.83 -3.11 0.51
C SER A 51 12.73 -3.08 1.55
N ILE A 52 12.13 -1.91 1.79
CA ILE A 52 11.08 -1.72 2.81
C ILE A 52 9.77 -1.40 2.11
N ALA A 53 8.78 -2.30 2.22
CA ALA A 53 7.46 -2.09 1.66
C ALA A 53 6.62 -1.17 2.55
N ILE A 54 5.90 -0.22 1.94
CA ILE A 54 4.94 0.69 2.59
C ILE A 54 3.61 0.57 1.85
N ASP A 55 2.89 -0.53 2.09
CA ASP A 55 1.72 -0.94 1.30
C ASP A 55 0.48 -1.25 2.14
N GLY A 56 0.56 -1.09 3.47
CA GLY A 56 -0.54 -1.44 4.38
C GLY A 56 -0.78 -2.94 4.53
N GLN A 57 0.26 -3.74 4.26
CA GLN A 57 0.26 -5.19 4.20
C GLN A 57 -0.73 -5.71 3.14
N THR A 58 -0.26 -5.75 1.90
CA THR A 58 -0.98 -6.45 0.83
C THR A 58 -0.96 -7.94 1.13
N ILE A 59 -2.12 -8.53 1.39
CA ILE A 59 -2.30 -9.97 1.55
C ILE A 59 -2.61 -10.58 0.18
N SER A 60 -1.89 -11.64 -0.18
CA SER A 60 -2.37 -12.52 -1.24
C SER A 60 -3.52 -13.33 -0.68
N THR A 61 -4.74 -13.04 -1.13
CA THR A 61 -5.80 -14.05 -1.06
C THR A 61 -5.41 -15.16 -2.02
N GLU A 62 -4.79 -16.22 -1.51
CA GLU A 62 -4.91 -17.52 -2.15
C GLU A 62 -6.41 -17.82 -2.26
N TYR A 63 -6.83 -18.15 -3.48
CA TYR A 63 -8.10 -18.78 -3.79
C TYR A 63 -7.78 -20.11 -4.45
#